data_AF-A0A6B3UQN4-F1
#
_entry.id   AF-A0A6B3UQN4-F1
#
_cell.length_a   1.000
_cell.length_b   1.000
_cell.length_c   1.000
_cell.angle_alpha   90.00
_cell.angle_beta   90.00
_cell.angle_gamma   90.00
#
_symmetry.space_group_name_H-M   'P 1'
#
loop_
_entity.id
_entity.type
_entity.pdbx_description
1 polymer ?
#
loop_
_entity_poly.entity_id
_entity_poly.type
_entity_poly.pdbx_seq_one_letter_code
_entity_poly.pdbx_strand_id
1 'polypeptide(L)'
;MLVPIKIPPGVFANGTTYEAKGRWNAASLVRWTDGAMQPVGGWRPRSDADPMEGAARAMLAWKDNSGGRWCAVGTHSRLYARTASDAVHDITPEDLTAGRADALAVGGYGYTTYGTGAFGAPRPDLGAVQAATVWSLDTWGERLVGCSPEDGRIFEWRLDTAEPAQPIGGTGAPFAADALVVSAERFLFALAGRTVKWCDQGDNTVWAAAPDNQAGEVELQTHGALKCGRRVRGGTLLFTEVDVHLAAFIGGVFVHAFERVGADCGVVGAGAAVSIDSSAVWMGRESFWIYDGTVRALPSAVSDQVFSDFNAAQASKVAAFHNSAFGEVWWFYPSGGSNEVDRAVSWNYRDGVWATHALARTCAVDAGVFRHPMAVDADGRLYEHETGYSYAGTDGPWAQSGPFELGSGERMALVRQLVPDERTGGDVRVSFLTRDWPNGPAATHGPYDLSARTDVLFTARQAAVRVEPARPADWRWGEPRVDVAVGARR
;
A
#
# COMPACT_ATOMS: atom_id res chain seq x y z
N MET A 1 23.92 15.36 33.19
CA MET A 1 23.03 14.25 33.59
C MET A 1 22.80 13.42 32.36
N LEU A 2 23.01 12.10 32.43
CA LEU A 2 22.74 11.22 31.30
C LEU A 2 21.24 10.93 31.21
N VAL A 3 20.64 11.30 30.09
CA VAL A 3 19.22 11.10 29.80
C VAL A 3 19.09 10.10 28.65
N PRO A 4 18.33 9.00 28.80
CA PRO A 4 18.09 8.09 27.69
C PRO A 4 17.15 8.71 26.65
N ILE A 5 17.49 8.54 25.37
CA ILE A 5 16.61 8.84 24.24
C ILE A 5 15.76 7.59 23.98
N LYS A 6 14.76 7.39 24.84
CA LYS A 6 13.80 6.30 24.69
C LYS A 6 12.55 6.82 23.99
N ILE A 7 12.40 6.45 22.72
CA ILE A 7 11.28 6.87 21.87
C ILE A 7 10.39 5.65 21.61
N PRO A 8 9.09 5.70 21.92
CA PRO A 8 8.18 4.60 21.60
C PRO A 8 8.23 4.26 20.11
N PRO A 9 8.11 2.97 19.74
CA PRO A 9 8.04 2.54 18.35
C PRO A 9 6.91 3.21 17.57
N GLY A 10 7.17 3.47 16.29
CA GLY A 10 6.18 3.97 15.36
C GLY A 10 6.12 5.47 15.18
N VAL A 11 5.70 5.84 13.98
CA VAL A 11 5.46 7.23 13.59
C VAL A 11 4.10 7.69 14.12
N PHE A 12 4.11 8.86 14.75
CA PHE A 12 2.93 9.62 15.13
C PHE A 12 2.97 10.96 14.38
N ALA A 13 2.09 11.09 13.40
CA ALA A 13 1.97 12.25 12.53
C ALA A 13 0.53 12.81 12.50
N ASN A 14 -0.27 12.51 13.52
CA ASN A 14 -1.56 13.15 13.73
C ASN A 14 -1.39 14.48 14.46
N GLY A 15 -2.02 15.53 13.96
CA GLY A 15 -1.95 16.87 14.56
C GLY A 15 -0.61 17.55 14.30
N THR A 16 -0.14 18.32 15.28
CA THR A 16 1.07 19.17 15.10
C THR A 16 2.37 18.44 15.47
N THR A 17 3.49 18.90 14.91
CA THR A 17 4.83 18.38 15.26
C THR A 17 5.12 18.45 16.76
N TYR A 18 4.58 19.45 17.46
CA TYR A 18 4.80 19.60 18.90
C TYR A 18 3.93 18.64 19.73
N GLU A 19 2.73 18.27 19.26
CA GLU A 19 1.92 17.21 19.88
C GLU A 19 2.55 15.81 19.72
N ALA A 20 3.42 15.64 18.72
CA ALA A 20 4.28 14.46 18.56
C ALA A 20 5.49 14.42 19.52
N LYS A 21 5.51 15.25 20.57
CA LYS A 21 6.59 15.31 21.57
C LYS A 21 6.95 13.91 22.09
N GLY A 22 8.24 13.58 22.02
CA GLY A 22 8.77 12.30 22.49
C GLY A 22 8.37 11.06 21.68
N ARG A 23 7.84 11.23 20.46
CA ARG A 23 7.55 10.13 19.50
C ARG A 23 8.30 10.34 18.18
N TRP A 24 8.41 9.31 17.35
CA TRP A 24 8.82 9.51 15.96
C TRP A 24 7.72 10.27 15.22
N ASN A 25 8.05 11.34 14.49
CA ASN A 25 7.06 12.15 13.79
C ASN A 25 7.14 12.05 12.28
N ALA A 26 8.25 11.55 11.75
CA ALA A 26 8.43 11.26 10.33
C ALA A 26 9.48 10.16 10.16
N ALA A 27 9.32 9.34 9.13
CA ALA A 27 10.31 8.36 8.73
C ALA A 27 10.24 8.11 7.22
N SER A 28 11.27 7.45 6.69
CA SER A 28 11.21 6.80 5.39
C SER A 28 12.08 5.54 5.41
N LEU A 29 11.59 4.47 4.78
CA LEU A 29 12.27 3.17 4.68
C LEU A 29 12.83 2.63 6.02
N VAL A 30 12.18 2.95 7.14
CA VAL A 30 12.49 2.40 8.48
C VAL A 30 11.25 1.68 8.99
N ARG A 31 11.46 0.56 9.69
CA ARG A 31 10.42 -0.23 10.33
C ARG A 31 10.74 -0.45 11.81
N TRP A 32 9.74 -0.90 12.54
CA TRP A 32 9.89 -1.42 13.90
C TRP A 32 9.47 -2.88 13.94
N THR A 33 10.30 -3.70 14.57
CA THR A 33 10.00 -5.13 14.76
C THR A 33 10.53 -5.54 16.11
N ASP A 34 9.68 -6.17 16.92
CA ASP A 34 9.99 -6.55 18.31
C ASP A 34 10.46 -5.34 19.14
N GLY A 35 9.91 -4.16 18.85
CA GLY A 35 10.24 -2.89 19.50
C GLY A 35 11.55 -2.21 19.05
N ALA A 36 12.38 -2.87 18.23
CA ALA A 36 13.63 -2.29 17.73
C ALA A 36 13.43 -1.59 16.38
N MET A 37 14.00 -0.40 16.23
CA MET A 37 14.00 0.33 14.96
C MET A 37 15.10 -0.21 14.04
N GLN A 38 14.74 -0.55 12.80
CA GLN A 38 15.63 -1.14 11.79
C GLN A 38 15.30 -0.65 10.39
N PRO A 39 16.23 -0.69 9.42
CA PRO A 39 15.93 -0.32 8.05
C PRO A 39 15.00 -1.33 7.37
N VAL A 40 14.20 -0.84 6.43
CA VAL A 40 13.54 -1.68 5.41
C VAL A 40 14.62 -2.21 4.48
N GLY A 41 14.54 -3.49 4.07
CA GLY A 41 15.55 -4.06 3.19
C GLY A 41 15.59 -3.35 1.83
N GLY A 42 16.76 -3.33 1.21
CA GLY A 42 16.95 -2.73 -0.10
C GLY A 42 16.25 -3.51 -1.22
N TRP A 43 16.51 -3.08 -2.45
CA TRP A 43 16.04 -3.76 -3.65
C TRP A 43 17.10 -3.85 -4.72
N ARG A 44 16.89 -4.78 -5.64
CA ARG A 44 17.64 -4.89 -6.90
C ARG A 44 16.68 -5.15 -8.05
N PRO A 45 17.00 -4.70 -9.27
CA PRO A 45 16.22 -5.12 -10.43
C PRO A 45 16.28 -6.65 -10.56
N ARG A 46 15.14 -7.25 -10.90
CA ARG A 46 15.05 -8.72 -11.03
C ARG A 46 15.85 -9.23 -12.24
N SER A 47 15.88 -8.44 -13.30
CA SER A 47 16.79 -8.59 -14.44
C SER A 47 17.12 -7.24 -15.06
N ASP A 48 18.11 -7.24 -15.95
CA ASP A 48 18.45 -6.08 -16.79
C ASP A 48 17.57 -5.96 -18.04
N ALA A 49 16.53 -6.78 -18.17
CA ALA A 49 15.59 -6.71 -19.29
C ALA A 49 14.87 -5.37 -19.36
N ASP A 50 14.38 -5.05 -20.55
CA ASP A 50 13.58 -3.85 -20.79
C ASP A 50 12.36 -3.83 -19.87
N PRO A 51 11.96 -2.63 -19.39
CA PRO A 51 10.76 -2.50 -18.60
C PRO A 51 9.51 -2.91 -19.38
N MET A 52 8.48 -3.33 -18.65
CA MET A 52 7.17 -3.61 -19.26
C MET A 52 6.58 -2.31 -19.80
N GLU A 53 5.95 -2.37 -20.98
CA GLU A 53 5.25 -1.21 -21.51
C GLU A 53 3.94 -0.95 -20.74
N GLY A 54 3.73 0.33 -20.44
CA GLY A 54 2.57 0.83 -19.73
C GLY A 54 2.72 0.80 -18.21
N ALA A 55 2.02 1.72 -17.53
CA ALA A 55 1.99 1.77 -16.07
C ALA A 55 1.37 0.50 -15.48
N ALA A 56 2.16 -0.25 -14.70
CA ALA A 56 1.73 -1.44 -13.97
C ALA A 56 0.80 -1.07 -12.81
N ARG A 57 -0.26 -1.86 -12.60
CA ARG A 57 -1.31 -1.55 -11.60
C ARG A 57 -1.74 -2.76 -10.78
N ALA A 58 -1.54 -3.96 -11.28
CA ALA A 58 -1.84 -5.19 -10.56
C ALA A 58 -0.74 -6.22 -10.79
N MET A 59 -0.49 -7.04 -9.78
CA MET A 59 0.49 -8.11 -9.86
C MET A 59 -0.01 -9.33 -9.07
N LEU A 60 0.28 -10.51 -9.58
CA LEU A 60 -0.08 -11.79 -8.96
C LEU A 60 1.06 -12.79 -9.13
N ALA A 61 1.47 -13.44 -8.04
CA ALA A 61 2.48 -14.49 -8.06
C ALA A 61 1.89 -15.84 -7.64
N TRP A 62 2.18 -16.89 -8.40
CA TRP A 62 1.69 -18.25 -8.12
C TRP A 62 2.61 -19.32 -8.70
N LYS A 63 2.33 -20.58 -8.37
CA LYS A 63 3.07 -21.75 -8.83
C LYS A 63 2.12 -22.70 -9.54
N ASP A 64 2.55 -23.22 -10.69
CA ASP A 64 1.79 -24.19 -11.47
C ASP A 64 1.95 -25.63 -10.93
N ASN A 65 1.20 -26.58 -11.50
CA ASN A 65 1.22 -27.98 -11.06
C ASN A 65 2.53 -28.71 -11.42
N SER A 66 3.31 -28.19 -12.37
CA SER A 66 4.63 -28.71 -12.75
C SER A 66 5.77 -28.17 -11.86
N GLY A 67 5.46 -27.15 -11.05
CA GLY A 67 6.37 -26.48 -10.15
C GLY A 67 7.01 -25.20 -10.70
N GLY A 68 6.62 -24.76 -11.89
CA GLY A 68 6.98 -23.47 -12.46
C GLY A 68 6.40 -22.32 -11.63
N ARG A 69 7.20 -21.27 -11.44
CA ARG A 69 6.79 -20.07 -10.70
C ARG A 69 6.53 -18.94 -11.68
N TRP A 70 5.38 -18.31 -11.51
CA TRP A 70 4.86 -17.30 -12.42
C TRP A 70 4.57 -16.02 -11.66
N CYS A 71 4.77 -14.90 -12.33
CA CYS A 71 4.34 -13.59 -11.90
C CYS A 71 3.60 -12.90 -13.05
N ALA A 72 2.32 -12.62 -12.89
CA ALA A 72 1.55 -11.84 -13.84
C ALA A 72 1.56 -10.37 -13.44
N VAL A 73 1.66 -9.48 -14.42
CA VAL A 73 1.58 -8.03 -14.22
C VAL A 73 0.58 -7.46 -15.21
N GLY A 74 -0.46 -6.83 -14.69
CA GLY A 74 -1.43 -6.08 -15.48
C GLY A 74 -1.04 -4.60 -15.51
N THR A 75 -0.82 -4.06 -16.69
CA THR A 75 -0.65 -2.62 -16.92
C THR A 75 -1.96 -2.03 -17.45
N HIS A 76 -2.07 -0.70 -17.49
CA HIS A 76 -3.28 -0.07 -18.04
C HIS A 76 -3.58 -0.47 -19.49
N SER A 77 -2.61 -0.98 -20.25
CA SER A 77 -2.75 -1.30 -21.67
C SER A 77 -2.39 -2.73 -22.06
N ARG A 78 -1.70 -3.49 -21.19
CA ARG A 78 -1.15 -4.82 -21.50
C ARG A 78 -1.20 -5.77 -20.31
N LEU A 79 -1.06 -7.07 -20.60
CA LEU A 79 -0.94 -8.14 -19.61
C LEU A 79 0.33 -8.94 -19.87
N TYR A 80 1.16 -9.08 -18.85
CA TYR A 80 2.43 -9.80 -18.94
C TYR A 80 2.46 -11.01 -18.02
N ALA A 81 3.15 -12.07 -18.44
CA ALA A 81 3.56 -13.18 -17.59
C ALA A 81 5.09 -13.25 -17.53
N ARG A 82 5.63 -13.42 -16.33
CA ARG A 82 7.06 -13.57 -16.07
C ARG A 82 7.36 -14.92 -15.44
N THR A 83 8.42 -15.54 -15.92
CA THR A 83 8.92 -16.83 -15.41
C THR A 83 9.84 -16.65 -14.20
N ALA A 84 10.23 -17.76 -13.57
CA ALA A 84 11.21 -17.76 -12.50
C ALA A 84 12.58 -17.17 -12.90
N SER A 85 12.99 -17.35 -14.17
CA SER A 85 14.20 -16.77 -14.76
C SER A 85 14.01 -15.33 -15.25
N ASP A 86 12.87 -14.72 -14.95
CA ASP A 86 12.47 -13.36 -15.33
C ASP A 86 12.36 -13.11 -16.84
N ALA A 87 12.15 -14.17 -17.62
CA ALA A 87 11.74 -14.00 -19.02
C ALA A 87 10.34 -13.37 -19.05
N VAL A 88 10.19 -12.29 -19.83
CA VAL A 88 8.95 -11.53 -19.97
C VAL A 88 8.20 -12.03 -21.20
N HIS A 89 6.94 -12.40 -21.02
CA HIS A 89 6.03 -12.79 -22.09
C HIS A 89 4.87 -11.82 -22.11
N ASP A 90 4.68 -11.15 -23.25
CA ASP A 90 3.47 -10.37 -23.52
C ASP A 90 2.35 -11.35 -23.84
N ILE A 91 1.37 -11.45 -22.94
CA ILE A 91 0.21 -12.33 -23.07
C ILE A 91 -1.06 -11.50 -23.27
N THR A 92 -0.91 -10.26 -23.74
CA THR A 92 -2.03 -9.35 -23.98
C THR A 92 -2.95 -9.91 -25.05
N PRO A 93 -4.27 -10.01 -24.79
CA PRO A 93 -5.24 -10.35 -25.84
C PRO A 93 -5.12 -9.38 -27.03
N GLU A 94 -5.12 -9.91 -28.25
CA GLU A 94 -4.88 -9.11 -29.47
C GLU A 94 -5.88 -7.96 -29.66
N ASP A 95 -7.11 -8.14 -29.17
CA ASP A 95 -8.22 -7.21 -29.27
C ASP A 95 -8.56 -6.54 -27.92
N LEU A 96 -7.60 -6.49 -26.99
CA LEU A 96 -7.79 -5.84 -25.69
C LEU A 96 -8.06 -4.34 -25.86
N THR A 97 -9.11 -3.86 -25.20
CA THR A 97 -9.35 -2.42 -25.07
C THR A 97 -8.36 -1.80 -24.09
N ALA A 98 -7.42 -1.00 -24.60
CA ALA A 98 -6.44 -0.29 -23.78
C ALA A 98 -7.12 0.72 -22.84
N GLY A 99 -6.67 0.77 -21.60
CA GLY A 99 -7.23 1.63 -20.57
C GLY A 99 -6.45 2.90 -20.30
N ARG A 100 -6.75 3.52 -19.16
CA ARG A 100 -6.21 4.82 -18.75
C ARG A 100 -5.06 4.66 -17.76
N ALA A 101 -3.92 5.27 -18.07
CA ALA A 101 -2.78 5.33 -17.15
C ALA A 101 -3.07 6.19 -15.91
N ASP A 102 -3.81 7.29 -16.09
CA ASP A 102 -4.23 8.25 -15.06
C ASP A 102 -5.75 8.32 -14.97
N ALA A 103 -6.27 8.58 -13.77
CA ALA A 103 -7.67 8.91 -13.61
C ALA A 103 -7.96 10.30 -14.21
N LEU A 104 -9.11 10.44 -14.84
CA LEU A 104 -9.56 11.68 -15.46
C LEU A 104 -10.68 12.28 -14.61
N ALA A 105 -10.38 13.40 -13.96
CA ALA A 105 -11.39 14.20 -13.28
C ALA A 105 -12.12 15.07 -14.29
N VAL A 106 -13.43 14.85 -14.46
CA VAL A 106 -14.27 15.72 -15.30
C VAL A 106 -14.70 16.93 -14.45
N GLY A 107 -13.83 17.96 -14.34
CA GLY A 107 -14.11 19.11 -13.47
C GLY A 107 -13.08 20.25 -13.43
N GLY A 108 -12.33 20.48 -14.51
CA GLY A 108 -11.24 21.47 -14.56
C GLY A 108 -11.65 22.95 -14.68
N TYR A 109 -10.65 23.84 -14.74
CA TYR A 109 -10.83 25.28 -14.95
C TYR A 109 -11.57 25.55 -16.28
N GLY A 110 -12.70 26.26 -16.24
CA GLY A 110 -13.57 26.51 -17.41
C GLY A 110 -14.87 25.69 -17.48
N TYR A 111 -15.08 24.73 -16.56
CA TYR A 111 -16.32 23.93 -16.50
C TYR A 111 -17.51 24.60 -15.79
N THR A 112 -17.25 25.62 -14.96
CA THR A 112 -18.29 26.44 -14.33
C THR A 112 -18.29 27.85 -14.94
N THR A 113 -19.46 28.51 -14.94
CA THR A 113 -19.56 29.90 -15.36
C THR A 113 -18.60 30.76 -14.54
N TYR A 114 -17.74 31.53 -15.22
CA TYR A 114 -16.79 32.43 -14.57
C TYR A 114 -17.51 33.31 -13.52
N GLY A 115 -17.00 33.31 -12.28
CA GLY A 115 -17.60 34.05 -11.16
C GLY A 115 -18.63 33.29 -10.31
N THR A 116 -18.77 31.97 -10.47
CA THR A 116 -19.61 31.14 -9.59
C THR A 116 -18.77 30.34 -8.58
N GLY A 117 -19.10 30.47 -7.28
CA GLY A 117 -18.44 29.78 -6.15
C GLY A 117 -17.81 30.71 -5.11
N ALA A 118 -17.78 30.29 -3.84
CA ALA A 118 -17.10 31.02 -2.77
C ALA A 118 -15.59 30.75 -2.81
N PHE A 119 -14.77 31.79 -2.57
CA PHE A 119 -13.31 31.63 -2.48
C PHE A 119 -12.96 30.72 -1.29
N GLY A 120 -12.18 29.67 -1.54
CA GLY A 120 -11.77 28.70 -0.51
C GLY A 120 -12.75 27.56 -0.22
N ALA A 121 -13.86 27.44 -0.95
CA ALA A 121 -14.74 26.27 -0.89
C ALA A 121 -14.38 25.26 -2.01
N PRO A 122 -14.44 23.93 -1.75
CA PRO A 122 -14.37 22.94 -2.81
C PRO A 122 -15.46 23.23 -3.85
N ARG A 123 -15.11 23.16 -5.14
CA ARG A 123 -16.10 23.32 -6.20
C ARG A 123 -17.10 22.15 -6.13
N PRO A 124 -18.39 22.37 -6.46
CA PRO A 124 -19.35 21.28 -6.54
C PRO A 124 -18.88 20.21 -7.53
N ASP A 125 -19.07 18.95 -7.16
CA ASP A 125 -18.77 17.79 -7.99
C ASP A 125 -19.73 17.77 -9.19
N LEU A 126 -19.19 18.02 -10.39
CA LEU A 126 -19.96 18.16 -11.63
C LEU A 126 -19.72 16.99 -12.60
N GLY A 127 -18.92 15.99 -12.22
CA GLY A 127 -18.64 14.86 -13.08
C GLY A 127 -17.90 13.73 -12.36
N ALA A 128 -18.32 12.50 -12.61
CA ALA A 128 -17.66 11.32 -12.07
C ALA A 128 -16.19 11.26 -12.51
N VAL A 129 -15.29 11.00 -11.56
CA VAL A 129 -13.88 10.68 -11.86
C VAL A 129 -13.85 9.35 -12.59
N GLN A 130 -13.30 9.34 -13.80
CA GLN A 130 -13.01 8.09 -14.50
C GLN A 130 -11.71 7.52 -13.94
N ALA A 131 -11.80 6.42 -13.19
CA ALA A 131 -10.66 5.79 -12.53
C ALA A 131 -9.54 5.43 -13.52
N ALA A 132 -8.29 5.42 -13.05
CA ALA A 132 -7.20 4.75 -13.76
C ALA A 132 -7.51 3.25 -13.86
N THR A 133 -7.12 2.62 -14.96
CA THR A 133 -7.44 1.22 -15.22
C THR A 133 -6.56 0.31 -14.37
N VAL A 134 -7.17 -0.50 -13.51
CA VAL A 134 -6.50 -1.48 -12.65
C VAL A 134 -7.05 -2.86 -12.97
N TRP A 135 -6.16 -3.79 -13.34
CA TRP A 135 -6.54 -5.17 -13.56
C TRP A 135 -6.98 -5.86 -12.27
N SER A 136 -8.00 -6.70 -12.36
CA SER A 136 -8.29 -7.69 -11.34
C SER A 136 -7.71 -9.03 -11.79
N LEU A 137 -6.82 -9.62 -10.99
CA LEU A 137 -6.10 -10.85 -11.31
C LEU A 137 -6.33 -11.88 -10.21
N ASP A 138 -6.57 -13.14 -10.58
CA ASP A 138 -6.63 -14.28 -9.66
C ASP A 138 -6.22 -15.57 -10.41
N THR A 139 -6.18 -16.69 -9.70
CA THR A 139 -5.89 -18.00 -10.30
C THR A 139 -7.13 -18.90 -10.36
N TRP A 140 -7.37 -19.50 -11.52
CA TRP A 140 -8.30 -20.62 -11.68
C TRP A 140 -7.52 -21.94 -11.71
N GLY A 141 -7.26 -22.49 -10.52
CA GLY A 141 -6.28 -23.57 -10.38
C GLY A 141 -4.88 -23.05 -10.67
N GLU A 142 -4.23 -23.54 -11.73
CA GLU A 142 -2.93 -23.05 -12.18
C GLU A 142 -2.99 -21.97 -13.27
N ARG A 143 -4.18 -21.74 -13.84
CA ARG A 143 -4.39 -20.79 -14.94
C ARG A 143 -4.59 -19.39 -14.39
N LEU A 144 -4.02 -18.40 -15.06
CA LEU A 144 -4.27 -17.00 -14.75
C LEU A 144 -5.65 -16.63 -15.28
N VAL A 145 -6.47 -15.98 -14.44
CA VAL A 145 -7.68 -15.30 -14.88
C VAL A 145 -7.58 -13.82 -14.56
N GLY A 146 -8.04 -12.98 -15.48
CA GLY A 146 -7.92 -11.53 -15.35
C GLY A 146 -9.04 -10.77 -16.05
N CYS A 147 -9.42 -9.60 -15.53
CA CYS A 147 -10.25 -8.66 -16.26
C CYS A 147 -9.73 -7.23 -16.12
N SER A 148 -9.93 -6.46 -17.19
CA SER A 148 -9.73 -5.01 -17.21
C SER A 148 -11.10 -4.34 -17.23
N PRO A 149 -11.38 -3.36 -16.34
CA PRO A 149 -12.67 -2.68 -16.30
C PRO A 149 -13.01 -1.92 -17.59
N GLU A 150 -12.01 -1.58 -18.41
CA GLU A 150 -12.24 -0.89 -19.70
C GLU A 150 -12.71 -1.83 -20.81
N ASP A 151 -12.32 -3.10 -20.73
CA ASP A 151 -12.70 -4.11 -21.70
C ASP A 151 -13.95 -4.88 -21.24
N GLY A 152 -14.07 -5.12 -19.93
CA GLY A 152 -15.22 -5.77 -19.31
C GLY A 152 -15.30 -7.28 -19.52
N ARG A 153 -14.51 -7.86 -20.44
CA ARG A 153 -14.40 -9.32 -20.60
C ARG A 153 -13.45 -9.91 -19.55
N ILE A 154 -13.69 -11.17 -19.19
CA ILE A 154 -12.77 -11.96 -18.39
C ILE A 154 -11.93 -12.83 -19.32
N PHE A 155 -10.62 -12.84 -19.09
CA PHE A 155 -9.65 -13.60 -19.86
C PHE A 155 -9.04 -14.74 -19.02
N GLU A 156 -8.69 -15.84 -19.67
CA GLU A 156 -7.92 -16.96 -19.13
C GLU A 156 -6.63 -17.13 -19.93
N TRP A 157 -5.51 -17.28 -19.23
CA TRP A 157 -4.24 -17.69 -19.83
C TRP A 157 -3.81 -19.07 -19.33
N ARG A 158 -3.47 -19.95 -20.27
CA ARG A 158 -3.27 -21.39 -20.06
C ARG A 158 -1.82 -21.83 -19.85
N LEU A 159 -0.97 -20.90 -19.40
CA LEU A 159 0.47 -21.12 -19.18
C LEU A 159 1.27 -21.42 -20.46
N ASP A 160 0.73 -21.12 -21.63
CA ASP A 160 1.45 -21.19 -22.90
C ASP A 160 2.05 -19.83 -23.24
N THR A 161 3.37 -19.71 -23.14
CA THR A 161 4.09 -18.45 -23.38
C THR A 161 4.09 -18.00 -24.84
N ALA A 162 3.66 -18.87 -25.77
CA ALA A 162 3.50 -18.51 -27.18
C ALA A 162 2.11 -17.95 -27.52
N GLU A 163 1.14 -18.11 -26.62
CA GLU A 163 -0.26 -17.76 -26.87
C GLU A 163 -0.74 -16.66 -25.90
N PRO A 164 -1.45 -15.63 -26.39
CA PRO A 164 -2.03 -14.61 -25.53
C PRO A 164 -3.18 -15.16 -24.68
N ALA A 165 -3.56 -14.43 -23.64
CA ALA A 165 -4.76 -14.73 -22.86
C ALA A 165 -6.01 -14.66 -23.75
N GLN A 166 -6.93 -15.59 -23.55
CA GLN A 166 -8.14 -15.72 -24.37
C GLN A 166 -9.38 -15.38 -23.55
N PRO A 167 -10.39 -14.71 -24.13
CA PRO A 167 -11.63 -14.43 -23.42
C PRO A 167 -12.29 -15.75 -23.01
N ILE A 168 -12.78 -15.81 -21.78
CA ILE A 168 -13.58 -16.93 -21.29
C ILE A 168 -14.93 -16.86 -22.01
N GLY A 169 -15.06 -17.66 -23.05
CA GLY A 169 -16.30 -17.85 -23.80
C GLY A 169 -17.30 -18.69 -23.00
N GLY A 170 -18.59 -18.48 -23.25
CA GLY A 170 -19.65 -19.19 -22.55
C GLY A 170 -21.02 -18.55 -22.78
N THR A 171 -22.08 -19.36 -22.75
CA THR A 171 -23.44 -18.81 -22.78
C THR A 171 -23.67 -17.97 -21.53
N GLY A 172 -23.88 -16.66 -21.73
CA GLY A 172 -24.12 -15.71 -20.64
C GLY A 172 -22.87 -15.24 -19.89
N ALA A 173 -21.66 -15.47 -20.42
CA ALA A 173 -20.43 -14.91 -19.85
C ALA A 173 -20.54 -13.37 -19.70
N PRO A 174 -20.00 -12.78 -18.63
CA PRO A 174 -20.10 -11.34 -18.39
C PRO A 174 -19.17 -10.56 -19.33
N PHE A 175 -19.70 -9.47 -19.90
CA PHE A 175 -18.99 -8.56 -20.81
C PHE A 175 -18.77 -7.16 -20.22
N ALA A 176 -19.00 -6.99 -18.91
CA ALA A 176 -18.90 -5.72 -18.20
C ALA A 176 -18.35 -5.90 -16.77
N ALA A 177 -17.41 -6.84 -16.59
CA ALA A 177 -16.78 -7.09 -15.30
C ALA A 177 -15.78 -5.97 -14.95
N ASP A 178 -16.05 -5.25 -13.87
CA ASP A 178 -15.14 -4.28 -13.27
C ASP A 178 -14.00 -4.97 -12.50
N ALA A 179 -14.30 -6.11 -11.87
CA ALA A 179 -13.36 -6.92 -11.12
C ALA A 179 -13.78 -8.39 -11.10
N LEU A 180 -12.87 -9.26 -10.66
CA LEU A 180 -13.13 -10.67 -10.45
C LEU A 180 -12.56 -11.17 -9.12
N VAL A 181 -13.02 -12.34 -8.70
CA VAL A 181 -12.42 -13.11 -7.61
C VAL A 181 -12.78 -14.57 -7.77
N VAL A 182 -11.83 -15.47 -7.53
CA VAL A 182 -12.11 -16.91 -7.49
C VAL A 182 -12.35 -17.31 -6.04
N SER A 183 -13.48 -17.97 -5.75
CA SER A 183 -13.79 -18.45 -4.39
C SER A 183 -13.03 -19.74 -4.04
N ALA A 184 -13.00 -20.07 -2.75
CA ALA A 184 -12.36 -21.29 -2.28
C ALA A 184 -13.04 -22.57 -2.83
N GLU A 185 -14.34 -22.50 -3.11
CA GLU A 185 -15.17 -23.57 -3.64
C GLU A 185 -15.08 -23.70 -5.17
N ARG A 186 -14.19 -22.93 -5.81
CA ARG A 186 -13.96 -22.87 -7.27
C ARG A 186 -15.16 -22.34 -8.06
N PHE A 187 -15.67 -21.19 -7.63
CA PHE A 187 -16.52 -20.34 -8.44
C PHE A 187 -15.73 -19.12 -8.90
N LEU A 188 -15.87 -18.73 -10.17
CA LEU A 188 -15.32 -17.48 -10.67
C LEU A 188 -16.41 -16.43 -10.58
N PHE A 189 -16.21 -15.44 -9.72
CA PHE A 189 -17.10 -14.31 -9.54
C PHE A 189 -16.69 -13.18 -10.48
N ALA A 190 -17.65 -12.64 -11.21
CA ALA A 190 -17.58 -11.39 -11.94
C ALA A 190 -18.34 -10.31 -11.17
N LEU A 191 -17.69 -9.18 -10.93
CA LEU A 191 -18.23 -8.04 -10.21
C LEU A 191 -18.45 -6.91 -11.21
N ALA A 192 -19.69 -6.46 -11.37
CA ALA A 192 -20.08 -5.50 -12.40
C ALA A 192 -21.13 -4.52 -11.85
N GLY A 193 -20.79 -3.25 -11.70
CA GLY A 193 -21.69 -2.26 -11.09
C GLY A 193 -22.11 -2.71 -9.70
N ARG A 194 -23.37 -3.14 -9.52
CA ARG A 194 -23.89 -3.66 -8.24
C ARG A 194 -24.25 -5.16 -8.31
N THR A 195 -23.95 -5.80 -9.43
CA THR A 195 -24.30 -7.18 -9.70
C THR A 195 -23.07 -8.06 -9.51
N VAL A 196 -23.29 -9.17 -8.83
CA VAL A 196 -22.34 -10.25 -8.66
C VAL A 196 -22.86 -11.41 -9.49
N LYS A 197 -22.06 -11.88 -10.44
CA LYS A 197 -22.37 -13.07 -11.25
C LYS A 197 -21.31 -14.13 -11.02
N TRP A 198 -21.68 -15.40 -10.99
CA TRP A 198 -20.72 -16.50 -10.84
C TRP A 198 -21.00 -17.62 -11.84
N CYS A 199 -19.93 -18.28 -12.28
CA CYS A 199 -20.01 -19.44 -13.15
C CYS A 199 -20.49 -20.70 -12.41
N ASP A 200 -20.64 -21.82 -13.11
CA ASP A 200 -20.88 -23.11 -12.50
C ASP A 200 -19.65 -23.59 -11.70
N GLN A 201 -19.89 -24.45 -10.70
CA GLN A 201 -18.83 -24.92 -9.82
C GLN A 201 -17.79 -25.72 -10.61
N GLY A 202 -16.55 -25.22 -10.65
CA GLY A 202 -15.45 -25.90 -11.34
C GLY A 202 -15.47 -25.81 -12.87
N ASP A 203 -16.48 -25.17 -13.48
CA ASP A 203 -16.54 -24.86 -14.91
C ASP A 203 -16.70 -23.35 -15.12
N ASN A 204 -15.60 -22.69 -15.50
CA ASN A 204 -15.56 -21.25 -15.73
C ASN A 204 -16.21 -20.82 -17.05
N THR A 205 -16.77 -21.74 -17.85
CA THR A 205 -17.41 -21.43 -19.15
C THR A 205 -18.94 -21.43 -19.07
N VAL A 206 -19.54 -21.91 -17.98
CA VAL A 206 -20.99 -21.96 -17.81
C VAL A 206 -21.44 -20.85 -16.87
N TRP A 207 -22.12 -19.82 -17.40
CA TRP A 207 -22.55 -18.64 -16.63
C TRP A 207 -24.06 -18.42 -16.62
N ALA A 208 -24.78 -19.05 -17.55
CA ALA A 208 -26.23 -19.02 -17.58
C ALA A 208 -26.78 -20.02 -16.54
N ALA A 209 -27.61 -19.53 -15.61
CA ALA A 209 -28.26 -20.35 -14.62
C ALA A 209 -29.18 -21.38 -15.28
N ALA A 210 -29.05 -22.65 -14.89
CA ALA A 210 -29.86 -23.76 -15.35
C ALA A 210 -30.19 -24.70 -14.16
N PRO A 211 -31.25 -25.54 -14.25
CA PRO A 211 -31.64 -26.43 -13.15
C PRO A 211 -30.57 -27.46 -12.74
N ASP A 212 -29.60 -27.73 -13.61
CA ASP A 212 -28.54 -28.72 -13.47
C ASP A 212 -27.16 -28.12 -13.18
N ASN A 213 -27.08 -26.81 -12.97
CA ASN A 213 -25.84 -26.11 -12.63
C ASN A 213 -26.01 -25.20 -11.41
N GLN A 214 -24.90 -24.62 -10.97
CA GLN A 214 -24.82 -23.69 -9.84
C GLN A 214 -24.44 -22.27 -10.28
N ALA A 215 -24.51 -21.97 -11.58
CA ALA A 215 -24.30 -20.62 -12.07
C ALA A 215 -25.44 -19.70 -11.61
N GLY A 216 -25.13 -18.44 -11.35
CA GLY A 216 -26.13 -17.51 -10.84
C GLY A 216 -25.67 -16.06 -10.82
N GLU A 217 -26.62 -15.20 -10.46
CA GLU A 217 -26.38 -13.78 -10.29
C GLU A 217 -27.23 -13.22 -9.14
N VAL A 218 -26.73 -12.16 -8.52
CA VAL A 218 -27.46 -11.38 -7.53
C VAL A 218 -27.10 -9.91 -7.68
N GLU A 219 -28.09 -9.03 -7.52
CA GLU A 219 -27.84 -7.59 -7.37
C GLU A 219 -27.80 -7.24 -5.89
N LEU A 220 -26.68 -6.68 -5.44
CA LEU A 220 -26.50 -6.29 -4.05
C LEU A 220 -27.30 -5.02 -3.73
N GLN A 221 -27.92 -5.01 -2.55
CA GLN A 221 -28.60 -3.83 -2.01
C GLN A 221 -27.57 -2.87 -1.39
N THR A 222 -26.88 -2.12 -2.25
CA THR A 222 -25.86 -1.12 -1.89
C THR A 222 -26.01 0.14 -2.74
N HIS A 223 -25.40 1.25 -2.29
CA HIS A 223 -25.41 2.53 -3.00
C HIS A 223 -24.20 2.74 -3.92
N GLY A 224 -23.13 1.96 -3.74
CA GLY A 224 -21.88 2.10 -4.50
C GLY A 224 -21.60 0.93 -5.43
N ALA A 225 -20.76 1.15 -6.43
CA ALA A 225 -20.33 0.06 -7.31
C ALA A 225 -19.34 -0.87 -6.61
N LEU A 226 -19.35 -2.15 -6.98
CA LEU A 226 -18.36 -3.16 -6.62
C LEU A 226 -16.99 -2.77 -7.20
N LYS A 227 -15.94 -2.95 -6.40
CA LYS A 227 -14.57 -2.58 -6.77
C LYS A 227 -13.60 -3.75 -6.78
N CYS A 228 -13.72 -4.67 -5.81
CA CYS A 228 -12.87 -5.85 -5.75
C CYS A 228 -13.43 -6.92 -4.82
N GLY A 229 -12.94 -8.14 -4.94
CA GLY A 229 -13.18 -9.22 -3.98
C GLY A 229 -11.90 -9.69 -3.29
N ARG A 230 -11.99 -10.13 -2.04
CA ARG A 230 -10.91 -10.82 -1.32
C ARG A 230 -11.45 -12.03 -0.57
N ARG A 231 -10.74 -13.14 -0.69
CA ARG A 231 -11.03 -14.36 0.08
C ARG A 231 -10.64 -14.16 1.54
N VAL A 232 -11.52 -14.55 2.45
CA VAL A 232 -11.26 -14.61 3.90
C VAL A 232 -11.78 -15.91 4.47
N ARG A 233 -11.50 -16.18 5.75
CA ARG A 233 -12.14 -17.31 6.42
C ARG A 233 -13.66 -17.08 6.51
N GLY A 234 -14.45 -18.04 6.03
CA GLY A 234 -15.91 -17.98 6.07
C GLY A 234 -16.58 -17.51 4.77
N GLY A 235 -15.81 -17.09 3.76
CA GLY A 235 -16.34 -16.76 2.43
C GLY A 235 -15.48 -15.75 1.67
N THR A 236 -16.11 -15.06 0.73
CA THR A 236 -15.47 -14.02 -0.07
C THR A 236 -16.03 -12.66 0.31
N LEU A 237 -15.17 -11.74 0.76
CA LEU A 237 -15.55 -10.33 0.93
C LEU A 237 -15.63 -9.66 -0.42
N LEU A 238 -16.70 -8.91 -0.63
CA LEU A 238 -16.99 -8.10 -1.80
C LEU A 238 -17.03 -6.64 -1.36
N PHE A 239 -16.08 -5.85 -1.86
CA PHE A 239 -15.91 -4.45 -1.51
C PHE A 239 -16.62 -3.58 -2.53
N THR A 240 -17.40 -2.61 -2.04
CA THR A 240 -18.00 -1.56 -2.86
C THR A 240 -17.36 -0.22 -2.52
N GLU A 241 -17.77 0.84 -3.21
CA GLU A 241 -17.35 2.22 -2.91
C GLU A 241 -17.75 2.69 -1.51
N VAL A 242 -18.77 2.08 -0.91
CA VAL A 242 -19.38 2.55 0.35
C VAL A 242 -19.49 1.47 1.42
N ASP A 243 -19.67 0.20 1.04
CA ASP A 243 -20.00 -0.91 1.94
C ASP A 243 -19.11 -2.13 1.69
N VAL A 244 -19.18 -3.11 2.59
CA VAL A 244 -18.56 -4.43 2.41
C VAL A 244 -19.61 -5.52 2.63
N HIS A 245 -19.65 -6.48 1.71
CA HIS A 245 -20.54 -7.64 1.76
C HIS A 245 -19.73 -8.94 1.88
N LEU A 246 -20.25 -9.93 2.58
CA LEU A 246 -19.72 -11.29 2.65
C LEU A 246 -20.58 -12.22 1.80
N ALA A 247 -19.96 -12.88 0.83
CA ALA A 247 -20.54 -13.98 0.07
C ALA A 247 -20.11 -15.31 0.68
N ALA A 248 -21.03 -15.98 1.37
CA ALA A 248 -20.81 -17.29 2.00
C ALA A 248 -21.46 -18.38 1.14
N PHE A 249 -20.74 -19.46 0.86
CA PHE A 249 -21.30 -20.63 0.17
C PHE A 249 -22.20 -21.42 1.12
N ILE A 250 -23.46 -21.64 0.72
CA ILE A 250 -24.44 -22.41 1.51
C ILE A 250 -24.95 -23.66 0.76
N GLY A 251 -24.74 -23.72 -0.56
CA GLY A 251 -25.12 -24.85 -1.41
C GLY A 251 -26.62 -24.97 -1.70
N GLY A 252 -27.01 -26.02 -2.45
CA GLY A 252 -28.38 -26.22 -2.90
C GLY A 252 -28.80 -25.24 -4.00
N VAL A 253 -30.06 -24.79 -3.97
CA VAL A 253 -30.62 -23.87 -4.98
C VAL A 253 -30.14 -22.42 -4.77
N PHE A 254 -29.93 -22.03 -3.51
CA PHE A 254 -29.33 -20.74 -3.17
C PHE A 254 -27.84 -20.93 -2.96
N VAL A 255 -27.04 -20.88 -4.03
CA VAL A 255 -25.61 -21.25 -3.98
C VAL A 255 -24.84 -20.43 -2.95
N HIS A 256 -25.09 -19.12 -2.91
CA HIS A 256 -24.44 -18.17 -2.01
C HIS A 256 -25.45 -17.36 -1.19
N ALA A 257 -25.14 -17.14 0.08
CA ALA A 257 -25.76 -16.13 0.94
C ALA A 257 -24.91 -14.85 0.91
N PHE A 258 -25.56 -13.70 0.73
CA PHE A 258 -24.91 -12.39 0.72
C PHE A 258 -25.38 -11.57 1.92
N GLU A 259 -24.44 -11.22 2.79
CA GLU A 259 -24.70 -10.41 3.98
C GLU A 259 -23.87 -9.12 3.92
N ARG A 260 -24.46 -7.97 4.26
CA ARG A 260 -23.67 -6.74 4.44
C ARG A 260 -23.02 -6.77 5.82
N VAL A 261 -21.69 -6.84 5.85
CA VAL A 261 -20.90 -6.93 7.10
C VAL A 261 -20.38 -5.58 7.60
N GLY A 262 -20.40 -4.55 6.75
CA GLY A 262 -20.07 -3.18 7.12
C GLY A 262 -20.73 -2.17 6.19
N ALA A 263 -21.08 -1.01 6.75
CA ALA A 263 -21.57 0.15 6.03
C ALA A 263 -20.61 1.33 6.22
N ASP A 264 -20.58 2.27 5.28
CA ASP A 264 -19.72 3.48 5.32
C ASP A 264 -18.21 3.18 5.48
N CYS A 265 -17.79 2.03 4.96
CA CYS A 265 -16.43 1.49 5.09
C CYS A 265 -15.89 0.99 3.74
N GLY A 266 -16.35 1.57 2.63
CA GLY A 266 -15.96 1.18 1.28
C GLY A 266 -14.46 1.34 1.00
N VAL A 267 -14.01 0.68 -0.07
CA VAL A 267 -12.60 0.67 -0.48
C VAL A 267 -12.30 1.83 -1.44
N VAL A 268 -11.13 2.47 -1.29
CA VAL A 268 -10.72 3.62 -2.12
C VAL A 268 -10.42 3.25 -3.58
N GLY A 269 -10.04 1.99 -3.84
CA GLY A 269 -9.74 1.47 -5.17
C GLY A 269 -9.60 -0.06 -5.19
N ALA A 270 -9.66 -0.66 -6.38
CA ALA A 270 -9.64 -2.13 -6.55
C ALA A 270 -8.36 -2.80 -6.01
N GLY A 271 -7.23 -2.07 -6.00
CA GLY A 271 -5.95 -2.51 -5.48
C GLY A 271 -5.75 -2.27 -3.98
N ALA A 272 -6.65 -1.55 -3.29
CA ALA A 272 -6.38 -1.00 -1.96
C ALA A 272 -6.76 -1.92 -0.78
N ALA A 273 -7.14 -3.16 -1.07
CA ALA A 273 -7.51 -4.17 -0.09
C ALA A 273 -6.59 -5.40 -0.18
N VAL A 274 -6.28 -5.97 0.98
CA VAL A 274 -5.50 -7.22 1.10
C VAL A 274 -6.09 -8.11 2.20
N SER A 275 -6.06 -9.42 1.96
CA SER A 275 -6.44 -10.44 2.93
C SER A 275 -5.21 -10.88 3.73
N ILE A 276 -5.31 -10.92 5.05
CA ILE A 276 -4.30 -11.45 5.97
C ILE A 276 -4.91 -12.64 6.69
N ASP A 277 -4.46 -13.87 6.41
CA ASP A 277 -4.96 -15.10 7.05
C ASP A 277 -6.51 -15.14 7.19
N SER A 278 -7.06 -14.89 8.38
CA SER A 278 -8.52 -14.86 8.63
C SER A 278 -9.20 -13.49 8.49
N SER A 279 -8.43 -12.44 8.24
CA SER A 279 -8.87 -11.04 8.23
C SER A 279 -8.66 -10.39 6.87
N ALA A 280 -9.27 -9.22 6.66
CA ALA A 280 -8.93 -8.35 5.55
C ALA A 280 -8.70 -6.94 6.06
N VAL A 281 -7.75 -6.23 5.46
CA VAL A 281 -7.50 -4.81 5.74
C VAL A 281 -7.47 -4.02 4.45
N TRP A 282 -7.94 -2.79 4.52
CA TRP A 282 -8.01 -1.93 3.35
C TRP A 282 -7.93 -0.46 3.72
N MET A 283 -7.58 0.34 2.72
CA MET A 283 -7.67 1.79 2.78
C MET A 283 -9.05 2.21 2.26
N GLY A 284 -9.80 2.93 3.10
CA GLY A 284 -11.01 3.63 2.70
C GLY A 284 -10.72 5.07 2.30
N ARG A 285 -11.76 5.89 2.13
CA ARG A 285 -11.62 7.28 1.68
C ARG A 285 -10.96 8.21 2.71
N GLU A 286 -11.23 7.99 4.00
CA GLU A 286 -10.76 8.86 5.09
C GLU A 286 -10.17 8.07 6.28
N SER A 287 -10.18 6.74 6.21
CA SER A 287 -9.73 5.87 7.30
C SER A 287 -9.26 4.53 6.77
N PHE A 288 -8.41 3.88 7.54
CA PHE A 288 -8.05 2.48 7.34
C PHE A 288 -9.07 1.59 8.07
N TRP A 289 -9.34 0.42 7.51
CA TRP A 289 -10.36 -0.49 8.00
C TRP A 289 -9.82 -1.91 8.12
N ILE A 290 -10.40 -2.66 9.04
CA ILE A 290 -10.12 -4.09 9.23
C ILE A 290 -11.42 -4.87 9.38
N TYR A 291 -11.44 -6.06 8.81
CA TYR A 291 -12.42 -7.11 9.05
C TYR A 291 -11.74 -8.25 9.79
N ASP A 292 -12.16 -8.54 11.02
CA ASP A 292 -11.70 -9.64 11.87
C ASP A 292 -12.87 -10.54 12.34
N GLY A 293 -13.94 -10.58 11.52
CA GLY A 293 -15.26 -11.13 11.86
C GLY A 293 -16.30 -10.02 12.00
N THR A 294 -15.86 -8.81 12.34
CA THR A 294 -16.65 -7.58 12.26
C THR A 294 -15.84 -6.50 11.55
N VAL A 295 -16.51 -5.54 10.91
CA VAL A 295 -15.83 -4.39 10.31
C VAL A 295 -15.62 -3.30 11.36
N ARG A 296 -14.39 -2.81 11.50
CA ARG A 296 -14.06 -1.66 12.37
C ARG A 296 -12.97 -0.78 11.75
N ALA A 297 -13.01 0.50 12.10
CA ALA A 297 -11.93 1.42 11.75
C ALA A 297 -10.63 0.99 12.47
N LEU A 298 -9.53 0.99 11.75
CA LEU A 298 -8.21 0.68 12.26
C LEU A 298 -7.59 1.96 12.85
N PRO A 299 -7.29 2.03 14.17
CA PRO A 299 -6.65 3.19 14.74
C PRO A 299 -5.30 3.46 14.09
N SER A 300 -5.13 4.66 13.54
CA SER A 300 -3.93 5.07 12.82
C SER A 300 -3.30 6.30 13.45
N ALA A 301 -2.00 6.22 13.68
CA ALA A 301 -1.19 7.34 14.19
C ALA A 301 -0.70 8.27 13.07
N VAL A 302 -0.99 7.94 11.81
CA VAL A 302 -0.50 8.64 10.61
C VAL A 302 -1.62 9.03 9.64
N SER A 303 -2.89 8.75 9.98
CA SER A 303 -4.03 9.00 9.09
C SER A 303 -4.14 10.46 8.69
N ASP A 304 -3.91 11.40 9.61
CA ASP A 304 -3.99 12.84 9.31
C ASP A 304 -2.98 13.22 8.21
N GLN A 305 -1.72 12.80 8.36
CA GLN A 305 -0.68 13.02 7.35
C GLN A 305 -1.04 12.36 6.01
N VAL A 306 -1.52 11.11 6.03
CA VAL A 306 -1.83 10.37 4.80
C VAL A 306 -2.99 11.02 4.06
N PHE A 307 -4.14 11.23 4.70
CA PHE A 307 -5.36 11.68 4.03
C PHE A 307 -5.36 13.19 3.72
N SER A 308 -4.60 14.01 4.45
CA SER A 308 -4.44 15.44 4.12
C SER A 308 -3.55 15.70 2.91
N ASP A 309 -2.56 14.84 2.66
CA ASP A 309 -1.68 14.88 1.48
C ASP A 309 -2.05 13.81 0.44
N PHE A 310 -3.28 13.32 0.42
CA PHE A 310 -3.71 12.28 -0.54
C PHE A 310 -4.32 12.89 -1.81
N ASN A 311 -3.86 12.46 -2.99
CA ASN A 311 -4.52 12.82 -4.25
C ASN A 311 -5.76 11.95 -4.48
N ALA A 312 -6.90 12.42 -3.97
CA ALA A 312 -8.18 11.74 -4.09
C ALA A 312 -8.64 11.54 -5.56
N ALA A 313 -8.19 12.37 -6.51
CA ALA A 313 -8.52 12.18 -7.92
C ALA A 313 -7.83 10.94 -8.51
N GLN A 314 -6.68 10.56 -7.98
CA GLN A 314 -5.91 9.38 -8.40
C GLN A 314 -6.08 8.18 -7.45
N ALA A 315 -7.16 8.18 -6.66
CA ALA A 315 -7.48 7.15 -5.67
C ALA A 315 -7.46 5.70 -6.22
N SER A 316 -7.82 5.52 -7.49
CA SER A 316 -7.80 4.21 -8.16
C SER A 316 -6.41 3.58 -8.23
N LYS A 317 -5.33 4.37 -8.14
CA LYS A 317 -3.95 3.89 -8.23
C LYS A 317 -3.41 3.30 -6.92
N VAL A 318 -4.17 3.38 -5.83
CA VAL A 318 -3.74 2.84 -4.54
C VAL A 318 -3.57 1.32 -4.65
N ALA A 319 -2.39 0.85 -4.27
CA ALA A 319 -2.03 -0.57 -4.27
C ALA A 319 -1.64 -1.01 -2.86
N ALA A 320 -2.34 -2.02 -2.35
CA ALA A 320 -2.07 -2.66 -1.07
C ALA A 320 -1.19 -3.90 -1.26
N PHE A 321 -0.30 -4.14 -0.30
CA PHE A 321 0.69 -5.21 -0.32
C PHE A 321 0.88 -5.78 1.08
N HIS A 322 0.85 -7.11 1.23
CA HIS A 322 1.11 -7.79 2.50
C HIS A 322 2.52 -8.38 2.50
N ASN A 323 3.36 -7.93 3.43
CA ASN A 323 4.69 -8.47 3.67
C ASN A 323 4.62 -9.45 4.83
N SER A 324 4.45 -10.73 4.51
CA SER A 324 4.22 -11.77 5.53
C SER A 324 5.44 -12.02 6.42
N ALA A 325 6.66 -11.80 5.89
CA ALA A 325 7.90 -12.00 6.61
C ALA A 325 7.98 -11.10 7.86
N PHE A 326 7.64 -9.81 7.71
CA PHE A 326 7.69 -8.82 8.79
C PHE A 326 6.36 -8.59 9.50
N GLY A 327 5.28 -9.12 8.95
CA GLY A 327 3.95 -8.92 9.51
C GLY A 327 3.42 -7.51 9.27
N GLU A 328 3.59 -7.02 8.04
CA GLU A 328 3.23 -5.65 7.66
C GLU A 328 2.23 -5.65 6.50
N VAL A 329 1.35 -4.65 6.50
CA VAL A 329 0.59 -4.25 5.32
C VAL A 329 1.02 -2.88 4.88
N TRP A 330 1.29 -2.74 3.59
CA TRP A 330 1.72 -1.53 2.92
C TRP A 330 0.61 -1.05 2.01
N TRP A 331 0.42 0.27 1.94
CA TRP A 331 -0.39 0.94 0.93
C TRP A 331 0.48 1.94 0.21
N PHE A 332 0.63 1.76 -1.09
CA PHE A 332 1.26 2.74 -1.96
C PHE A 332 0.21 3.68 -2.53
N TYR A 333 0.47 4.98 -2.50
CA TYR A 333 -0.51 6.01 -2.88
C TYR A 333 0.15 7.25 -3.49
N PRO A 334 -0.58 7.98 -4.36
CA PRO A 334 -0.14 9.27 -4.88
C PRO A 334 -0.36 10.38 -3.83
N SER A 335 0.68 11.16 -3.55
CA SER A 335 0.60 12.38 -2.74
C SER A 335 -0.22 13.46 -3.47
N GLY A 336 -0.69 14.48 -2.75
CA GLY A 336 -1.53 15.55 -3.28
C GLY A 336 -0.89 16.34 -4.43
N GLY A 337 0.45 16.33 -4.49
CA GLY A 337 1.23 16.95 -5.56
C GLY A 337 1.61 16.02 -6.72
N SER A 338 1.27 14.74 -6.66
CA SER A 338 1.67 13.73 -7.66
C SER A 338 0.47 13.08 -8.33
N ASN A 339 0.58 12.85 -9.65
CA ASN A 339 -0.38 12.00 -10.37
C ASN A 339 0.02 10.53 -10.37
N GLU A 340 1.25 10.20 -9.96
CA GLU A 340 1.75 8.83 -9.85
C GLU A 340 2.13 8.49 -8.42
N VAL A 341 2.18 7.21 -8.10
CA VAL A 341 2.50 6.73 -6.76
C VAL A 341 3.92 7.12 -6.34
N ASP A 342 4.04 7.87 -5.25
CA ASP A 342 5.31 8.39 -4.71
C ASP A 342 5.44 8.24 -3.18
N ARG A 343 4.36 7.84 -2.51
CA ARG A 343 4.30 7.62 -1.06
C ARG A 343 3.84 6.21 -0.73
N ALA A 344 4.25 5.75 0.44
CA ALA A 344 3.73 4.55 1.04
C ALA A 344 3.51 4.73 2.54
N VAL A 345 2.54 3.99 3.07
CA VAL A 345 2.32 3.84 4.51
C VAL A 345 2.32 2.36 4.83
N SER A 346 2.95 1.98 5.93
CA SER A 346 2.95 0.61 6.42
C SER A 346 2.39 0.52 7.83
N TRP A 347 1.68 -0.58 8.09
CA TRP A 347 1.17 -0.95 9.39
C TRP A 347 1.68 -2.36 9.73
N ASN A 348 2.42 -2.46 10.84
CA ASN A 348 2.81 -3.73 11.40
C ASN A 348 1.70 -4.26 12.30
N TYR A 349 1.07 -5.36 11.93
CA TYR A 349 -0.06 -5.94 12.68
C TYR A 349 0.37 -6.82 13.86
N ARG A 350 1.67 -7.12 14.00
CA ARG A 350 2.21 -7.84 15.17
C ARG A 350 2.42 -6.88 16.34
N ASP A 351 2.98 -5.71 16.06
CA ASP A 351 3.32 -4.69 17.07
C ASP A 351 2.29 -3.54 17.15
N GLY A 352 1.37 -3.43 16.18
CA GLY A 352 0.39 -2.35 16.12
C GLY A 352 0.98 -0.99 15.76
N VAL A 353 2.11 -0.99 15.03
CA VAL A 353 2.95 0.18 14.76
C VAL A 353 2.79 0.67 13.33
N TRP A 354 2.80 2.00 13.14
CA TRP A 354 2.71 2.65 11.83
C TRP A 354 4.05 3.26 11.40
N ALA A 355 4.31 3.25 10.10
CA ALA A 355 5.43 3.96 9.49
C ALA A 355 5.02 4.60 8.15
N THR A 356 5.65 5.72 7.81
CA THR A 356 5.49 6.39 6.51
C THR A 356 6.76 6.26 5.69
N HIS A 357 6.62 6.30 4.37
CA HIS A 357 7.72 6.10 3.43
C HIS A 357 7.57 6.97 2.18
N ALA A 358 8.69 7.45 1.66
CA ALA A 358 8.80 8.00 0.31
C ALA A 358 9.32 6.90 -0.62
N LEU A 359 8.41 6.23 -1.32
CA LEU A 359 8.74 5.09 -2.19
C LEU A 359 7.73 5.00 -3.34
N ALA A 360 8.23 5.09 -4.57
CA ALA A 360 7.43 4.97 -5.78
C ALA A 360 7.34 3.51 -6.24
N ARG A 361 6.31 2.79 -5.79
CA ARG A 361 5.96 1.45 -6.27
C ARG A 361 4.49 1.40 -6.63
N THR A 362 4.19 0.97 -7.86
CA THR A 362 2.85 1.04 -8.44
C THR A 362 2.02 -0.21 -8.14
N CYS A 363 2.66 -1.36 -7.95
CA CYS A 363 2.06 -2.59 -7.46
C CYS A 363 3.13 -3.50 -6.85
N ALA A 364 2.73 -4.42 -5.96
CA ALA A 364 3.63 -5.35 -5.29
C ALA A 364 2.94 -6.68 -4.95
N VAL A 365 3.74 -7.73 -4.78
CA VAL A 365 3.32 -9.06 -4.29
C VAL A 365 4.30 -9.58 -3.26
N ASP A 366 3.78 -10.43 -2.37
CA ASP A 366 4.60 -11.07 -1.35
C ASP A 366 5.58 -12.06 -1.98
N ALA A 367 6.59 -12.46 -1.19
CA ALA A 367 7.52 -13.49 -1.60
C ALA A 367 6.76 -14.72 -2.10
N GLY A 368 5.78 -15.21 -1.34
CA GLY A 368 4.89 -16.31 -1.75
C GLY A 368 5.68 -17.51 -2.28
N VAL A 369 5.62 -17.72 -3.59
CA VAL A 369 6.33 -18.80 -4.30
C VAL A 369 7.78 -18.44 -4.69
N PHE A 370 8.11 -17.16 -4.68
CA PHE A 370 9.44 -16.59 -4.88
C PHE A 370 10.19 -16.44 -3.55
N ARG A 371 11.48 -16.09 -3.64
CA ARG A 371 12.34 -15.94 -2.45
C ARG A 371 12.16 -14.59 -1.76
N HIS A 372 11.86 -13.56 -2.54
CA HIS A 372 11.81 -12.18 -2.11
C HIS A 372 10.48 -11.58 -2.58
N PRO A 373 9.86 -10.66 -1.81
CA PRO A 373 8.75 -9.87 -2.31
C PRO A 373 9.16 -9.11 -3.56
N MET A 374 8.20 -8.80 -4.41
CA MET A 374 8.45 -8.11 -5.66
C MET A 374 7.56 -6.87 -5.77
N ALA A 375 8.09 -5.83 -6.41
CA ALA A 375 7.31 -4.63 -6.70
C ALA A 375 7.77 -3.98 -8.01
N VAL A 376 6.86 -3.27 -8.66
CA VAL A 376 7.12 -2.57 -9.93
C VAL A 376 7.19 -1.06 -9.67
N ASP A 377 8.12 -0.36 -10.32
CA ASP A 377 8.17 1.11 -10.31
C ASP A 377 7.18 1.74 -11.32
N ALA A 378 7.23 3.06 -11.47
CA ALA A 378 6.38 3.78 -12.41
C ALA A 378 6.78 3.54 -13.88
N ASP A 379 8.05 3.17 -14.13
CA ASP A 379 8.59 2.95 -15.47
C ASP A 379 8.36 1.51 -15.96
N GLY A 380 7.76 0.64 -15.15
CA GLY A 380 7.45 -0.75 -15.52
C GLY A 380 8.57 -1.74 -15.22
N ARG A 381 9.58 -1.35 -14.42
CA ARG A 381 10.69 -2.22 -14.03
C ARG A 381 10.36 -2.98 -12.74
N LEU A 382 10.61 -4.29 -12.77
CA LEU A 382 10.36 -5.20 -11.65
C LEU A 382 11.59 -5.32 -10.75
N TYR A 383 11.39 -5.14 -9.44
CA TYR A 383 12.43 -5.26 -8.42
C TYR A 383 12.12 -6.39 -7.45
N GLU A 384 13.17 -7.09 -7.02
CA GLU A 384 13.14 -7.91 -5.81
C GLU A 384 13.42 -7.01 -4.60
N HIS A 385 12.52 -6.99 -3.63
CA HIS A 385 12.61 -6.23 -2.38
C HIS A 385 13.15 -7.09 -1.23
N GLU A 386 13.45 -6.47 -0.09
CA GLU A 386 14.02 -7.14 1.09
C GLU A 386 15.34 -7.86 0.77
N THR A 387 16.16 -7.26 -0.10
CA THR A 387 17.45 -7.84 -0.53
C THR A 387 18.56 -6.80 -0.45
N GLY A 388 19.59 -7.13 0.34
CA GLY A 388 20.67 -6.20 0.65
C GLY A 388 20.16 -4.89 1.27
N TYR A 389 20.92 -3.82 1.09
CA TYR A 389 20.65 -2.48 1.63
C TYR A 389 20.88 -1.39 0.58
N SER A 390 20.71 -1.75 -0.70
CA SER A 390 20.73 -0.78 -1.81
C SER A 390 19.35 -0.15 -1.96
N TYR A 391 19.31 1.18 -1.92
CA TYR A 391 18.09 1.98 -2.13
C TYR A 391 18.20 2.77 -3.44
N ALA A 392 18.80 2.16 -4.47
CA ALA A 392 19.07 2.83 -5.74
C ALA A 392 17.82 3.52 -6.29
N GLY A 393 17.95 4.81 -6.63
CA GLY A 393 16.87 5.64 -7.16
C GLY A 393 16.02 6.37 -6.12
N THR A 394 16.31 6.27 -4.81
CA THR A 394 15.63 7.05 -3.77
C THR A 394 16.56 7.38 -2.60
N ASP A 395 16.09 8.24 -1.70
CA ASP A 395 16.77 8.53 -0.44
C ASP A 395 16.80 7.28 0.45
N GLY A 396 17.94 7.04 1.10
CA GLY A 396 18.12 5.95 2.05
C GLY A 396 17.21 6.08 3.29
N PRO A 397 17.22 5.06 4.18
CA PRO A 397 16.34 5.02 5.33
C PRO A 397 16.66 6.12 6.34
N TRP A 398 15.63 6.71 6.94
CA TRP A 398 15.81 7.70 8.02
C TRP A 398 14.58 7.75 8.92
N ALA A 399 14.76 8.20 10.15
CA ALA A 399 13.69 8.49 11.09
C ALA A 399 13.96 9.79 11.83
N GLN A 400 12.93 10.58 12.08
CA GLN A 400 13.01 11.83 12.83
C GLN A 400 11.98 11.84 13.96
N SER A 401 12.43 12.27 15.14
CA SER A 401 11.56 12.44 16.29
C SER A 401 10.84 13.79 16.27
N GLY A 402 9.71 13.86 16.96
CA GLY A 402 9.19 15.11 17.49
C GLY A 402 10.17 15.73 18.50
N PRO A 403 9.93 16.99 18.89
CA PRO A 403 10.82 17.69 19.80
C PRO A 403 10.80 17.05 21.19
N PHE A 404 11.96 16.99 21.84
CA PHE A 404 12.10 16.82 23.29
C PHE A 404 12.22 18.20 23.94
N GLU A 405 11.49 18.41 25.03
CA GLU A 405 11.75 19.56 25.89
C GLU A 405 12.92 19.24 26.80
N LEU A 406 13.99 20.00 26.64
CA LEU A 406 15.19 19.84 27.43
C LEU A 406 15.27 20.86 28.58
N GLY A 407 14.50 21.96 28.47
CA GLY A 407 14.43 23.03 29.46
C GLY A 407 13.02 23.26 29.99
N SER A 408 12.92 23.94 31.14
CA SER A 408 11.65 24.39 31.74
C SER A 408 11.48 25.89 31.53
N GLY A 409 10.48 26.30 30.75
CA GLY A 409 10.17 27.71 30.49
C GLY A 409 11.32 28.45 29.76
N GLU A 410 11.94 29.41 30.44
CA GLU A 410 12.95 30.32 29.86
C GLU A 410 14.38 29.74 29.79
N ARG A 411 14.65 28.58 30.40
CA ARG A 411 16.01 28.03 30.48
C ARG A 411 16.33 27.15 29.26
N MET A 412 17.49 27.39 28.65
CA MET A 412 18.05 26.49 27.63
C MET A 412 18.77 25.32 28.29
N ALA A 413 18.78 24.16 27.62
CA ALA A 413 19.62 23.03 28.00
C ALA A 413 20.90 23.03 27.15
N LEU A 414 22.03 22.68 27.78
CA LEU A 414 23.29 22.42 27.11
C LEU A 414 23.43 20.91 26.92
N VAL A 415 23.44 20.44 25.68
CA VAL A 415 23.78 19.05 25.35
C VAL A 415 25.26 19.01 25.01
N ARG A 416 26.00 18.06 25.57
CA ARG A 416 27.47 17.99 25.46
C ARG A 416 27.96 16.76 24.73
N GLN A 417 27.40 15.60 25.05
CA GLN A 417 27.89 14.32 24.58
C GLN A 417 26.73 13.35 24.31
N LEU A 418 26.93 12.49 23.33
CA LEU A 418 26.05 11.39 22.96
C LEU A 418 26.81 10.07 23.18
N VAL A 419 26.19 9.17 23.93
CA VAL A 419 26.63 7.80 24.14
C VAL A 419 25.75 6.92 23.25
N PRO A 420 26.30 6.36 22.15
CA PRO A 420 25.51 5.58 21.21
C PRO A 420 25.08 4.22 21.79
N ASP A 421 23.98 3.69 21.28
CA ASP A 421 23.51 2.33 21.53
C ASP A 421 22.99 1.76 20.21
N GLU A 422 23.83 0.97 19.56
CA GLU A 422 23.61 0.37 18.25
C GLU A 422 24.02 -1.09 18.29
N ARG A 423 23.42 -1.91 17.42
CA ARG A 423 23.85 -3.30 17.24
C ARG A 423 25.31 -3.40 16.82
N THR A 424 25.72 -2.56 15.87
CA THR A 424 27.09 -2.47 15.37
C THR A 424 27.47 -1.00 15.36
N GLY A 425 28.43 -0.60 16.20
CA GLY A 425 28.79 0.81 16.33
C GLY A 425 29.33 1.40 15.02
N GLY A 426 28.81 2.58 14.66
CA GLY A 426 29.21 3.32 13.47
C GLY A 426 28.39 2.99 12.22
N ASP A 427 27.31 2.21 12.34
CA ASP A 427 26.39 1.97 11.24
C ASP A 427 25.35 3.09 11.08
N VAL A 428 25.16 3.91 12.12
CA VAL A 428 24.19 4.99 12.15
C VAL A 428 24.90 6.32 12.43
N ARG A 429 24.33 7.39 11.89
CA ARG A 429 24.68 8.77 12.19
C ARG A 429 23.45 9.54 12.67
N VAL A 430 23.68 10.51 13.52
CA VAL A 430 22.62 11.30 14.16
C VAL A 430 22.79 12.77 13.89
N SER A 431 21.69 13.45 13.60
CA SER A 431 21.61 14.91 13.59
C SER A 431 20.58 15.39 14.61
N PHE A 432 20.81 16.56 15.19
CA PHE A 432 19.85 17.21 16.09
C PHE A 432 19.26 18.44 15.41
N LEU A 433 17.93 18.50 15.34
CA LEU A 433 17.19 19.66 14.87
C LEU A 433 16.67 20.44 16.07
N THR A 434 17.23 21.62 16.32
CA THR A 434 16.92 22.43 17.50
C THR A 434 16.03 23.62 17.15
N ARG A 435 15.11 23.96 18.05
CA ARG A 435 14.27 25.16 17.99
C ARG A 435 14.16 25.82 19.36
N ASP A 436 14.03 27.14 19.37
CA ASP A 436 13.75 27.90 20.61
C ASP A 436 12.25 27.96 20.94
N TRP A 437 11.42 27.92 19.90
CA TRP A 437 9.96 27.94 19.99
C TRP A 437 9.36 26.98 18.94
N PRO A 438 8.15 26.42 19.16
CA PRO A 438 7.57 25.40 18.27
C PRO A 438 7.55 25.78 16.78
N ASN A 439 7.21 27.05 16.47
CA ASN A 439 7.16 27.60 15.12
C ASN A 439 8.34 28.53 14.79
N GLY A 440 9.38 28.53 15.63
CA GLY A 440 10.58 29.34 15.44
C GLY A 440 11.52 28.76 14.37
N PRO A 441 12.55 29.53 13.97
CA PRO A 441 13.58 29.03 13.08
C PRO A 441 14.27 27.80 13.67
N ALA A 442 14.61 26.83 12.81
CA ALA A 442 15.31 25.61 13.19
C ALA A 442 16.80 25.69 12.84
N ALA A 443 17.64 25.14 13.70
CA ALA A 443 19.06 24.92 13.42
C ALA A 443 19.36 23.41 13.45
N THR A 444 20.25 22.96 12.57
CA THR A 444 20.67 21.55 12.50
C THR A 444 22.11 21.41 12.99
N HIS A 445 22.34 20.43 13.86
CA HIS A 445 23.65 20.07 14.38
C HIS A 445 23.99 18.64 13.97
N GLY A 446 25.19 18.41 13.44
CA GLY A 446 25.61 17.13 12.88
C GLY A 446 25.70 17.16 11.34
N PRO A 447 25.72 15.99 10.67
CA PRO A 447 25.59 14.65 11.23
C PRO A 447 26.80 14.22 12.07
N TYR A 448 26.56 13.40 13.09
CA TYR A 448 27.56 12.83 13.98
C TYR A 448 27.59 11.30 13.82
N ASP A 449 28.77 10.75 13.50
CA ASP A 449 28.96 9.30 13.42
C ASP A 449 29.04 8.69 14.84
N LEU A 450 28.39 7.53 15.01
CA LEU A 450 28.18 6.89 16.31
C LEU A 450 29.11 5.70 16.58
N SER A 451 30.37 5.82 16.17
CA SER A 451 31.38 4.78 16.41
C SER A 451 31.89 4.72 17.85
N ALA A 452 31.75 5.81 18.61
CA ALA A 452 32.16 5.94 20.00
C ALA A 452 31.32 7.03 20.71
N ARG A 453 31.70 7.40 21.93
CA ARG A 453 31.13 8.60 22.57
C ARG A 453 31.48 9.82 21.72
N THR A 454 30.46 10.56 21.30
CA THR A 454 30.61 11.67 20.36
C THR A 454 30.23 12.98 21.03
N ASP A 455 31.07 14.00 20.87
CA ASP A 455 30.80 15.35 21.38
C ASP A 455 29.75 16.03 20.49
N VAL A 456 28.62 16.40 21.09
CA VAL A 456 27.46 17.01 20.42
C VAL A 456 27.10 18.30 21.15
N LEU A 457 27.96 19.31 21.01
CA LEU A 457 27.83 20.56 21.75
C LEU A 457 26.80 21.49 21.10
N PHE A 458 25.63 21.63 21.72
CA PHE A 458 24.63 22.63 21.34
C PHE A 458 23.76 23.07 22.51
N THR A 459 23.15 24.24 22.38
CA THR A 459 22.19 24.77 23.35
C THR A 459 20.83 24.96 22.71
N ALA A 460 19.78 24.40 23.30
CA ALA A 460 18.42 24.54 22.78
C ALA A 460 17.37 24.40 23.88
N ARG A 461 16.16 24.91 23.63
CA ARG A 461 14.98 24.62 24.46
C ARG A 461 14.29 23.32 24.01
N GLN A 462 14.23 23.12 22.69
CA GLN A 462 13.67 21.95 22.05
C GLN A 462 14.68 21.34 21.09
N ALA A 463 14.81 20.02 21.11
CA ALA A 463 15.63 19.28 20.14
C ALA A 463 14.88 18.05 19.64
N ALA A 464 14.87 17.83 18.34
CA ALA A 464 14.45 16.60 17.69
C ALA A 464 15.69 15.83 17.22
N VAL A 465 15.61 14.51 17.24
CA VAL A 465 16.69 13.61 16.81
C VAL A 465 16.34 13.08 15.44
N ARG A 466 17.27 13.18 14.49
CA ARG A 466 17.20 12.52 13.19
C ARG A 466 18.26 11.43 13.14
N VAL A 467 17.83 10.23 12.75
CA VAL A 467 18.63 9.01 12.66
C VAL A 467 18.66 8.57 11.21
N GLU A 468 19.84 8.30 10.67
CA GLU A 468 20.04 7.84 9.28
C GLU A 468 21.28 6.93 9.21
N PRO A 469 21.40 6.02 8.24
CA PRO A 469 22.56 5.14 8.13
C PRO A 469 23.80 5.96 7.78
N ALA A 470 24.93 5.60 8.37
CA ALA A 470 26.25 6.05 7.92
C ALA A 470 26.71 5.23 6.69
N ARG A 471 26.22 4.00 6.54
CA ARG A 471 26.49 3.11 5.40
C ARG A 471 25.33 2.13 5.13
N PRO A 472 25.22 1.57 3.92
CA PRO A 472 24.25 0.51 3.62
C PRO A 472 24.49 -0.76 4.46
N ALA A 473 23.74 -0.94 5.55
CA ALA A 473 23.94 -2.03 6.51
C ALA A 473 22.66 -2.38 7.28
N ASP A 474 22.68 -3.54 7.94
CA ASP A 474 21.64 -4.00 8.87
C ASP A 474 21.75 -3.32 10.24
N TRP A 475 21.44 -2.03 10.31
CA TRP A 475 21.59 -1.26 11.55
C TRP A 475 20.40 -1.44 12.50
N ARG A 476 20.65 -1.27 13.81
CA ARG A 476 19.60 -1.19 14.83
C ARG A 476 19.84 0.03 15.69
N TRP A 477 18.76 0.74 16.00
CA TRP A 477 18.79 1.83 16.95
C TRP A 477 18.23 1.36 18.30
N GLY A 478 19.06 1.42 19.34
CA GLY A 478 18.71 1.08 20.70
C GLY A 478 18.24 2.30 21.51
N GLU A 479 18.74 2.42 22.74
CA GLU A 479 18.41 3.49 23.68
C GLU A 479 19.67 4.33 24.02
N PRO A 480 20.19 5.14 23.07
CA PRO A 480 21.36 5.96 23.32
C PRO A 480 21.08 7.02 24.38
N ARG A 481 22.14 7.54 25.00
CA ARG A 481 22.05 8.49 26.12
C ARG A 481 22.74 9.79 25.77
N VAL A 482 22.11 10.92 26.10
CA VAL A 482 22.71 12.24 25.97
C VAL A 482 23.08 12.81 27.32
N ASP A 483 24.25 13.44 27.42
CA ASP A 483 24.63 14.22 28.59
C ASP A 483 24.10 15.65 28.48
N VAL A 484 23.11 15.95 29.32
CA VAL A 484 22.41 17.22 29.40
C VAL A 484 22.81 17.96 30.67
N ALA A 485 23.19 19.22 30.53
CA ALA A 485 23.47 20.15 31.62
C ALA A 485 22.53 21.37 31.54
N VAL A 486 22.30 22.02 32.68
CA VAL A 486 21.50 23.26 32.73
C VAL A 486 22.29 24.37 32.05
N GLY A 487 21.71 24.98 31.02
CA GLY A 487 22.30 26.10 30.28
C GLY A 487 21.95 27.46 30.87
N ALA A 488 22.37 28.52 30.18
CA ALA A 488 22.11 29.90 30.59
C ALA A 488 20.62 30.27 30.48
N ARG A 489 20.19 31.26 31.28
CA ARG A 489 18.90 31.95 31.10
C ARG A 489 19.05 32.93 29.93
N ARG A 490 18.15 32.87 28.94
CA ARG A 490 18.15 33.80 27.82
C ARG A 490 16.74 34.15 27.40
#